data_AF-A0A8H7TG50-F1
#
_entry.id   AF-A0A8H7TG50-F1
#
_cell.length_a   1.000
_cell.length_b   1.000
_cell.length_c   1.000
_cell.angle_alpha   90.00
_cell.angle_beta   90.00
_cell.angle_gamma   90.00
#
_symmetry.space_group_name_H-M   'P 1'
#
loop_
_entity.id
_entity.type
_entity.pdbx_description
1 polymer ?
#
loop_
_entity_poly.entity_id
_entity_poly.type
_entity_poly.pdbx_seq_one_letter_code
_entity_poly.pdbx_strand_id
1 'polypeptide(L)'
;MIILGLLLLLRHEWSQQKIPPATWQVGGDYTGAGPTFSTHTQTFASSPDFAPLNTTQFFQPSTLSLWNTLMPPGTGLPARDPSHTFFTTSMTHQLHCVYMMARIFSGVVLNSTEKIEEGLLPDDWHFHFMHCVDYMRQAVMCGADLAMEPHEPDDLEEGKLDAAWGARHVCKNYGEVTNYLQDQINDGARVVLPIDD
;
A
#
# COMPACT_ATOMS: atom_id res chain seq x y z
N MET A 1 52.21 19.39 -17.15
CA MET A 1 51.57 18.05 -17.23
C MET A 1 50.75 17.74 -15.97
N ILE A 2 51.32 17.76 -14.76
CA ILE A 2 50.63 17.42 -13.50
C ILE A 2 49.49 18.39 -13.13
N ILE A 3 49.71 19.70 -13.29
CA ILE A 3 48.70 20.74 -12.97
C ILE A 3 47.48 20.64 -13.90
N LEU A 4 47.70 20.32 -15.18
CA LEU A 4 46.60 20.11 -16.13
C LEU A 4 45.78 18.86 -15.77
N GLY A 5 46.44 17.79 -15.31
CA GLY A 5 45.79 16.58 -14.84
C GLY A 5 44.94 16.81 -13.58
N LEU A 6 45.45 17.58 -12.62
CA LEU A 6 44.71 17.95 -11.40
C LEU A 6 43.51 18.86 -11.71
N LEU A 7 43.65 19.81 -12.65
CA LEU A 7 42.54 20.66 -13.08
C LEU A 7 41.47 19.90 -13.86
N LEU A 8 41.86 18.88 -14.64
CA LEU A 8 40.93 17.99 -15.32
C LEU A 8 40.22 17.05 -14.35
N LEU A 9 40.93 16.53 -13.33
CA LEU A 9 40.32 15.73 -12.25
C LEU A 9 39.36 16.56 -11.42
N LEU A 10 39.74 17.78 -11.02
CA LEU A 10 38.85 18.68 -10.29
C LEU A 10 37.64 19.10 -11.14
N ARG A 11 37.80 19.35 -12.44
CA ARG A 11 36.67 19.58 -13.36
C ARG A 11 35.80 18.33 -13.54
N HIS A 12 36.39 17.14 -13.55
CA HIS A 12 35.64 15.90 -13.63
C HIS A 12 34.85 15.67 -12.35
N GLU A 13 35.46 15.83 -11.17
CA GLU A 13 34.79 15.76 -9.87
C GLU A 13 33.69 16.82 -9.72
N TRP A 14 33.93 18.07 -10.15
CA TRP A 14 32.89 19.11 -10.19
C TRP A 14 31.78 18.82 -11.21
N SER A 15 32.11 18.17 -12.33
CA SER A 15 31.13 17.72 -13.31
C SER A 15 30.27 16.58 -12.77
N GLN A 16 30.82 15.72 -11.90
CA GLN A 16 30.07 14.65 -11.23
C GLN A 16 29.21 15.16 -10.07
N GLN A 17 29.50 16.34 -9.51
CA GLN A 17 28.75 16.97 -8.41
C GLN A 17 27.43 17.67 -8.82
N LYS A 18 26.94 17.51 -10.06
CA LYS A 18 25.68 18.13 -10.52
C LYS A 18 24.66 17.14 -11.08
N ILE A 19 24.65 15.90 -10.59
CA ILE A 19 23.48 15.05 -10.70
C ILE A 19 22.65 15.33 -9.45
N PRO A 20 21.47 15.98 -9.55
CA PRO A 20 20.56 16.07 -8.42
C PRO A 20 20.35 14.64 -7.91
N PRO A 21 20.43 14.37 -6.59
CA PRO A 21 20.06 13.06 -6.09
C PRO A 21 18.68 12.74 -6.66
N ALA A 22 18.50 11.52 -7.19
CA ALA A 22 17.21 11.06 -7.68
C ALA A 22 16.17 11.40 -6.61
N THR A 23 15.27 12.34 -6.89
CA THR A 23 14.38 12.87 -5.86
C THR A 23 13.43 11.76 -5.48
N TRP A 24 13.50 11.33 -4.22
CA TRP A 24 12.54 10.37 -3.67
C TRP A 24 11.11 10.86 -3.92
N GLN A 25 10.37 10.09 -4.72
CA GLN A 25 8.93 10.24 -4.89
C GLN A 25 8.25 9.48 -3.75
N VAL A 26 7.27 10.08 -3.07
CA VAL A 26 6.46 9.37 -2.07
C VAL A 26 5.83 8.14 -2.73
N GLY A 27 5.97 6.96 -2.11
CA GLY A 27 5.59 5.67 -2.68
C GLY A 27 6.54 5.15 -3.77
N GLY A 28 7.71 5.77 -3.97
CA GLY A 28 8.74 5.29 -4.89
C GLY A 28 9.75 4.34 -4.24
N ASP A 29 10.71 3.87 -5.03
CA ASP A 29 11.83 3.06 -4.55
C ASP A 29 12.77 3.89 -3.65
N TYR A 30 13.06 3.38 -2.45
CA TYR A 30 13.92 4.06 -1.47
C TYR A 30 15.37 4.22 -1.93
N THR A 31 15.84 3.41 -2.88
CA THR A 31 17.16 3.56 -3.50
C THR A 31 17.19 4.71 -4.51
N GLY A 32 16.02 5.23 -4.91
CA GLY A 32 15.89 6.17 -6.02
C GLY A 32 16.05 5.51 -7.39
N ALA A 33 16.16 4.17 -7.45
CA ALA A 33 16.15 3.44 -8.70
C ALA A 33 14.72 3.37 -9.28
N GLY A 34 14.60 3.51 -10.60
CA GLY A 34 13.32 3.39 -11.28
C GLY A 34 12.77 4.70 -11.85
N PRO A 35 11.64 4.61 -12.58
CA PRO A 35 11.04 5.77 -13.23
C PRO A 35 10.32 6.67 -12.22
N THR A 36 10.27 7.97 -12.52
CA THR A 36 9.34 8.89 -11.87
C THR A 36 7.99 8.83 -12.55
N PHE A 37 6.91 8.71 -11.78
CA PHE A 37 5.54 8.72 -12.31
C PHE A 37 4.93 10.13 -12.18
N SER A 38 4.21 10.58 -13.20
CA SER A 38 3.43 11.82 -13.11
C SER A 38 2.26 11.67 -12.15
N THR A 39 1.90 12.71 -11.41
CA THR A 39 0.74 12.71 -10.51
C THR A 39 -0.51 13.23 -11.21
N HIS A 40 -1.68 12.76 -10.77
CA HIS A 40 -2.98 13.28 -11.19
C HIS A 40 -3.92 13.34 -9.97
N THR A 41 -5.01 14.09 -10.09
CA THR A 41 -6.04 14.15 -9.05
C THR A 41 -7.15 13.14 -9.36
N GLN A 42 -7.61 12.43 -8.34
CA GLN A 42 -8.68 11.44 -8.44
C GLN A 42 -9.62 11.63 -7.25
N THR A 43 -10.92 11.68 -7.51
CA THR A 43 -11.96 11.63 -6.48
C THR A 43 -12.35 10.17 -6.26
N PHE A 44 -12.37 9.72 -5.02
CA PHE A 44 -12.82 8.37 -4.70
C PHE A 44 -14.34 8.26 -4.79
N ALA A 45 -14.80 7.17 -5.37
CA ALA A 45 -16.22 6.85 -5.48
C ALA A 45 -16.42 5.40 -5.04
N SER A 46 -17.44 5.17 -4.22
CA SER A 46 -17.71 3.81 -3.76
C SER A 46 -18.16 2.93 -4.93
N SER A 47 -17.62 1.72 -5.00
CA SER A 47 -17.92 0.71 -6.01
C SER A 47 -18.35 -0.59 -5.33
N PRO A 48 -19.66 -0.83 -5.15
CA PRO A 48 -20.17 -2.00 -4.45
C PRO A 48 -19.79 -3.32 -5.13
N ASP A 49 -19.42 -3.31 -6.41
CA ASP A 49 -18.94 -4.51 -7.11
C ASP A 49 -17.60 -5.03 -6.56
N PHE A 50 -16.74 -4.15 -6.02
CA PHE A 50 -15.48 -4.55 -5.38
C PHE A 50 -15.69 -4.99 -3.92
N ALA A 51 -16.70 -4.42 -3.25
CA ALA A 51 -16.98 -4.64 -1.83
C ALA A 51 -18.49 -4.78 -1.58
N PRO A 52 -19.12 -5.89 -2.01
CA PRO A 52 -20.56 -6.06 -1.91
C PRO A 52 -21.03 -6.17 -0.46
N LEU A 53 -22.14 -5.52 -0.13
CA LEU A 53 -22.79 -5.61 1.19
C LEU A 53 -23.43 -6.97 1.46
N ASN A 54 -23.72 -7.74 0.41
CA ASN A 54 -24.15 -9.13 0.59
C ASN A 54 -22.91 -10.01 0.56
N THR A 55 -22.54 -10.58 1.71
CA THR A 55 -21.35 -11.42 1.86
C THR A 55 -21.32 -12.63 0.92
N THR A 56 -22.48 -13.15 0.51
CA THR A 56 -22.54 -14.25 -0.47
C THR A 56 -22.02 -13.82 -1.84
N GLN A 57 -22.25 -12.55 -2.22
CA GLN A 57 -21.78 -12.01 -3.50
C GLN A 57 -20.25 -11.90 -3.55
N PHE A 58 -19.58 -11.78 -2.40
CA PHE A 58 -18.12 -11.74 -2.35
C PHE A 58 -17.49 -13.02 -2.91
N PHE A 59 -18.18 -14.16 -2.75
CA PHE A 59 -17.73 -15.47 -3.24
C PHE A 59 -18.17 -15.78 -4.68
N GLN A 60 -18.86 -14.85 -5.35
CA GLN A 60 -19.18 -15.01 -6.77
C GLN A 60 -17.92 -14.83 -7.63
N PRO A 61 -17.79 -15.60 -8.74
CA PRO A 61 -16.64 -15.47 -9.64
C PRO A 61 -16.43 -14.06 -10.21
N SER A 62 -17.51 -13.29 -10.37
CA SER A 62 -17.49 -11.90 -10.85
C SER A 62 -16.65 -10.99 -9.95
N THR A 63 -16.80 -11.12 -8.63
CA THR A 63 -16.09 -10.28 -7.66
C THR A 63 -14.59 -10.53 -7.72
N LEU A 64 -14.15 -11.78 -7.68
CA LEU A 64 -12.72 -12.12 -7.84
C LEU A 64 -12.20 -11.71 -9.22
N SER A 65 -12.98 -11.90 -10.29
CA SER A 65 -12.59 -11.46 -11.64
C SER A 65 -12.36 -9.95 -11.68
N LEU A 66 -13.19 -9.16 -11.01
CA LEU A 66 -13.07 -7.72 -10.94
C LEU A 66 -11.80 -7.31 -10.16
N TRP A 67 -11.55 -7.91 -8.99
CA TRP A 67 -10.31 -7.69 -8.23
C TRP A 67 -9.04 -8.00 -9.03
N ASN A 68 -9.06 -9.09 -9.81
CA ASN A 68 -7.93 -9.45 -10.68
C ASN A 68 -7.63 -8.39 -11.75
N THR A 69 -8.61 -7.56 -12.15
CA THR A 69 -8.35 -6.47 -13.11
C THR A 69 -7.48 -5.35 -12.55
N LEU A 70 -7.33 -5.26 -11.23
CA LEU A 70 -6.47 -4.29 -10.57
C LEU A 70 -4.99 -4.69 -10.62
N MET A 71 -4.71 -5.97 -10.86
CA MET A 71 -3.36 -6.52 -10.85
C MET A 71 -2.74 -6.45 -12.25
N PRO A 72 -1.42 -6.25 -12.37
CA PRO A 72 -0.74 -6.30 -13.66
C PRO A 72 -0.92 -7.66 -14.37
N PRO A 73 -0.99 -7.67 -15.71
CA PRO A 73 -0.97 -8.93 -16.48
C PRO A 73 0.26 -9.79 -16.14
N GLY A 74 0.08 -11.10 -16.10
CA GLY A 74 1.16 -12.04 -15.77
C GLY A 74 1.41 -12.22 -14.25
N THR A 75 0.53 -11.69 -13.40
CA THR A 75 0.54 -11.99 -11.96
C THR A 75 0.48 -13.50 -11.73
N GLY A 76 1.38 -14.01 -10.90
CA GLY A 76 1.47 -15.42 -10.55
C GLY A 76 2.46 -15.64 -9.42
N LEU A 77 2.42 -16.82 -8.80
CA LEU A 77 3.43 -17.21 -7.82
C LEU A 77 4.72 -17.55 -8.56
N PRO A 78 5.90 -17.14 -8.05
CA PRO A 78 7.15 -17.67 -8.54
C PRO A 78 7.14 -19.20 -8.37
N ALA A 79 7.90 -19.91 -9.22
CA ALA A 79 8.18 -21.32 -8.95
C ALA A 79 8.76 -21.41 -7.54
N ARG A 80 8.15 -22.25 -6.68
CA ARG A 80 8.56 -22.36 -5.28
C ARG A 80 9.97 -22.95 -5.22
N ASP A 81 10.95 -22.07 -5.18
CA ASP A 81 12.34 -22.41 -4.93
C ASP A 81 12.67 -22.06 -3.47
N PRO A 82 12.76 -23.06 -2.59
CA PRO A 82 13.07 -22.84 -1.18
C PRO A 82 14.53 -22.42 -0.94
N SER A 83 15.30 -22.12 -1.99
CA SER A 83 16.68 -21.63 -1.87
C SER A 83 16.86 -20.17 -2.31
N HIS A 84 15.81 -19.49 -2.78
CA HIS A 84 15.92 -18.13 -3.32
C HIS A 84 14.91 -17.16 -2.71
N THR A 85 15.40 -16.00 -2.30
CA THR A 85 14.56 -14.84 -1.99
C THR A 85 13.90 -14.33 -3.26
N PHE A 86 12.59 -14.11 -3.23
CA PHE A 86 11.87 -13.38 -4.27
C PHE A 86 11.34 -12.06 -3.72
N PHE A 87 10.85 -11.20 -4.60
CA PHE A 87 10.33 -9.89 -4.20
C PHE A 87 8.94 -9.66 -4.75
N THR A 88 8.10 -9.01 -3.97
CA THR A 88 6.80 -8.47 -4.40
C THR A 88 6.79 -6.96 -4.27
N THR A 89 5.92 -6.28 -5.01
CA THR A 89 5.73 -4.83 -4.88
C THR A 89 4.63 -4.54 -3.85
N SER A 90 4.88 -3.58 -2.96
CA SER A 90 3.97 -3.22 -1.87
C SER A 90 2.55 -2.89 -2.33
N MET A 91 2.37 -2.12 -3.40
CA MET A 91 1.02 -1.78 -3.92
C MET A 91 0.21 -3.04 -4.23
N THR A 92 0.80 -4.01 -4.92
CA THR A 92 0.11 -5.26 -5.27
C THR A 92 -0.13 -6.16 -4.07
N HIS A 93 0.78 -6.17 -3.09
CA HIS A 93 0.59 -6.92 -1.86
C HIS A 93 -0.49 -6.29 -0.96
N GLN A 94 -0.52 -4.96 -0.85
CA GLN A 94 -1.56 -4.21 -0.15
C GLN A 94 -2.95 -4.49 -0.75
N LEU A 95 -3.09 -4.49 -2.09
CA LEU A 95 -4.35 -4.88 -2.74
C LEU A 95 -4.76 -6.33 -2.41
N HIS A 96 -3.79 -7.26 -2.42
CA HIS A 96 -4.03 -8.64 -2.02
C HIS A 96 -4.53 -8.73 -0.57
N CYS A 97 -3.89 -8.02 0.37
CA CYS A 97 -4.28 -7.99 1.77
C CYS A 97 -5.68 -7.41 1.97
N VAL A 98 -6.01 -6.29 1.32
CA VAL A 98 -7.37 -5.70 1.40
C VAL A 98 -8.42 -6.68 0.88
N TYR A 99 -8.17 -7.36 -0.24
CA TYR A 99 -9.06 -8.41 -0.73
C TYR A 99 -9.20 -9.58 0.25
N MET A 100 -8.08 -10.05 0.83
CA MET A 100 -8.08 -11.15 1.79
C MET A 100 -8.82 -10.80 3.08
N MET A 101 -8.67 -9.58 3.60
CA MET A 101 -9.45 -9.07 4.74
C MET A 101 -10.95 -9.15 4.46
N ALA A 102 -11.39 -8.63 3.31
CA ALA A 102 -12.79 -8.66 2.90
C ALA A 102 -13.33 -10.09 2.71
N ARG A 103 -12.51 -10.97 2.12
CA ARG A 103 -12.84 -12.38 1.93
C ARG A 103 -13.02 -13.13 3.25
N ILE A 104 -12.08 -12.95 4.18
CA ILE A 104 -12.10 -13.59 5.49
C ILE A 104 -13.31 -13.09 6.28
N PHE A 105 -13.50 -11.78 6.36
CA PHE A 105 -14.66 -11.18 7.00
C PHE A 105 -15.98 -11.72 6.44
N SER A 106 -16.15 -11.70 5.11
CA SER A 106 -17.35 -12.23 4.46
C SER A 106 -17.59 -13.71 4.79
N GLY A 107 -16.52 -14.51 4.84
CA GLY A 107 -16.59 -15.92 5.21
C GLY A 107 -16.97 -16.15 6.68
N VAL A 108 -16.43 -15.34 7.60
CA VAL A 108 -16.79 -15.38 9.03
C VAL A 108 -18.25 -14.99 9.22
N VAL A 109 -18.70 -13.89 8.61
CA VAL A 109 -20.08 -13.41 8.70
C VAL A 109 -21.07 -14.43 8.13
N LEU A 110 -20.75 -15.07 6.98
CA LEU A 110 -21.61 -16.10 6.40
C LEU A 110 -21.74 -17.36 7.28
N ASN A 111 -20.66 -17.74 7.97
CA ASN A 111 -20.63 -18.97 8.77
C ASN A 111 -20.95 -18.75 10.24
N SER A 112 -21.10 -17.50 10.70
CA SER A 112 -21.43 -17.20 12.09
C SER A 112 -22.86 -17.63 12.40
N THR A 113 -23.01 -18.48 13.41
CA THR A 113 -24.31 -18.90 13.95
C THR A 113 -24.67 -18.18 15.25
N GLU A 114 -23.69 -17.56 15.90
CA GLU A 114 -23.88 -16.76 17.10
C GLU A 114 -24.36 -15.36 16.73
N LYS A 115 -25.29 -14.84 17.53
CA LYS A 115 -25.69 -13.44 17.42
C LYS A 115 -24.59 -12.58 18.02
N ILE A 116 -24.22 -11.51 17.30
CA ILE A 116 -23.39 -10.45 17.85
C ILE A 116 -24.16 -9.80 19.00
N GLU A 117 -23.51 -9.66 20.15
CA GLU A 117 -24.10 -9.02 21.33
C GLU A 117 -24.51 -7.57 20.99
N GLU A 118 -25.68 -7.16 21.48
CA GLU A 118 -26.19 -5.81 21.25
C GLU A 118 -25.21 -4.77 21.82
N GLY A 119 -24.84 -3.78 21.00
CA GLY A 119 -23.90 -2.73 21.39
C GLY A 119 -22.41 -3.13 21.33
N LEU A 120 -22.07 -4.37 20.98
CA LEU A 120 -20.67 -4.76 20.77
C LEU A 120 -20.07 -4.11 19.51
N LEU A 121 -20.88 -3.96 18.47
CA LEU A 121 -20.52 -3.30 17.22
C LEU A 121 -21.58 -2.23 16.88
N PRO A 122 -21.22 -1.20 16.09
CA PRO A 122 -22.19 -0.25 15.54
C PRO A 122 -23.27 -0.94 14.70
N ASP A 123 -24.47 -0.38 14.63
CA ASP A 123 -25.60 -0.98 13.90
C ASP A 123 -25.31 -1.24 12.41
N ASP A 124 -24.44 -0.43 11.81
CA ASP A 124 -24.04 -0.49 10.41
C ASP A 124 -22.66 -1.12 10.19
N TRP A 125 -22.12 -1.86 11.18
CA TRP A 125 -20.77 -2.45 11.15
C TRP A 125 -20.43 -3.16 9.84
N HIS A 126 -21.39 -3.86 9.25
CA HIS A 126 -21.18 -4.58 7.99
C HIS A 126 -21.00 -3.62 6.81
N PHE A 127 -21.82 -2.58 6.74
CA PHE A 127 -21.68 -1.51 5.75
C PHE A 127 -20.35 -0.79 5.93
N HIS A 128 -20.04 -0.38 7.16
CA HIS A 128 -18.82 0.35 7.48
C HIS A 128 -17.58 -0.45 7.10
N PHE A 129 -17.52 -1.75 7.43
CA PHE A 129 -16.40 -2.61 7.08
C PHE A 129 -16.19 -2.71 5.57
N MET A 130 -17.25 -2.99 4.80
CA MET A 130 -17.13 -3.12 3.35
C MET A 130 -16.87 -1.77 2.66
N HIS A 131 -17.39 -0.67 3.20
CA HIS A 131 -17.05 0.68 2.78
C HIS A 131 -15.55 0.96 2.96
N CYS A 132 -15.00 0.61 4.13
CA CYS A 132 -13.57 0.74 4.41
C CYS A 132 -12.70 -0.13 3.50
N VAL A 133 -13.12 -1.35 3.17
CA VAL A 133 -12.43 -2.20 2.18
C VAL A 133 -12.29 -1.47 0.84
N ASP A 134 -13.38 -0.90 0.33
CA ASP A 134 -13.37 -0.20 -0.95
C ASP A 134 -12.60 1.14 -0.91
N TYR A 135 -12.67 1.84 0.22
CA TYR A 135 -11.88 3.04 0.45
C TYR A 135 -10.38 2.72 0.47
N MET A 136 -9.96 1.69 1.22
CA MET A 136 -8.57 1.27 1.33
C MET A 136 -8.02 0.76 0.00
N ARG A 137 -8.82 0.01 -0.78
CA ARG A 137 -8.48 -0.38 -2.16
C ARG A 137 -8.09 0.85 -3.00
N GLN A 138 -8.90 1.91 -2.95
CA GLN A 138 -8.65 3.15 -3.69
C GLN A 138 -7.45 3.92 -3.15
N ALA A 139 -7.27 3.96 -1.82
CA ALA A 139 -6.11 4.58 -1.18
C ALA A 139 -4.80 3.90 -1.62
N VAL A 140 -4.77 2.57 -1.67
CA VAL A 140 -3.62 1.79 -2.16
C VAL A 140 -3.32 2.11 -3.62
N MET A 141 -4.34 2.14 -4.49
CA MET A 141 -4.15 2.49 -5.90
C MET A 141 -3.66 3.93 -6.10
N CYS A 142 -4.12 4.86 -5.27
CA CYS A 142 -3.74 6.28 -5.35
C CYS A 142 -2.33 6.53 -4.80
N GLY A 143 -1.93 5.81 -3.74
CA GLY A 143 -0.60 5.90 -3.14
C GLY A 143 0.47 5.13 -3.92
N ALA A 144 0.07 4.02 -4.55
CA ALA A 144 0.85 3.17 -5.44
C ALA A 144 2.28 2.90 -4.95
N ASP A 145 2.44 2.39 -3.72
CA ASP A 145 3.74 2.14 -3.12
C ASP A 145 4.55 1.08 -3.89
N LEU A 146 5.72 1.50 -4.39
CA LEU A 146 6.63 0.70 -5.20
C LEU A 146 7.76 0.08 -4.39
N ALA A 147 7.71 0.14 -3.06
CA ALA A 147 8.66 -0.56 -2.23
C ALA A 147 8.70 -2.07 -2.59
N MET A 148 9.91 -2.61 -2.59
CA MET A 148 10.17 -4.02 -2.87
C MET A 148 10.20 -4.77 -1.54
N GLU A 149 9.30 -5.71 -1.38
CA GLU A 149 9.14 -6.53 -0.19
C GLU A 149 9.84 -7.87 -0.42
N PRO A 150 10.91 -8.18 0.32
CA PRO A 150 11.63 -9.44 0.20
C PRO A 150 10.83 -10.58 0.84
N HIS A 151 10.79 -11.72 0.17
CA HIS A 151 10.28 -12.99 0.69
C HIS A 151 11.41 -14.00 0.74
N GLU A 152 11.99 -14.20 1.92
CA GLU A 152 13.04 -15.16 2.22
C GLU A 152 12.48 -16.58 2.40
N PRO A 153 13.27 -17.64 2.11
CA PRO A 153 12.78 -19.01 2.17
C PRO A 153 12.24 -19.49 3.53
N ASP A 154 12.64 -18.84 4.61
CA ASP A 154 12.30 -19.13 6.00
C ASP A 154 11.23 -18.20 6.59
N ASP A 155 10.60 -17.33 5.77
CA ASP A 155 9.55 -16.40 6.22
C ASP A 155 8.26 -17.09 6.71
N LEU A 156 8.13 -18.39 6.47
CA LEU A 156 7.02 -19.21 6.99
C LEU A 156 7.34 -19.90 8.33
N GLU A 157 8.53 -19.67 8.90
CA GLU A 157 8.86 -20.17 10.24
C GLU A 157 8.13 -19.36 11.32
N GLU A 158 7.44 -20.07 12.21
CA GLU A 158 6.66 -19.48 13.31
C GLU A 158 7.55 -18.58 14.19
N GLY A 159 7.25 -17.28 14.22
CA GLY A 159 7.97 -16.29 15.03
C GLY A 159 8.86 -15.32 14.25
N LYS A 160 9.02 -15.49 12.93
CA LYS A 160 9.57 -14.44 12.05
C LYS A 160 8.43 -13.54 11.55
N LEU A 161 8.64 -12.23 11.61
CA LEU A 161 7.70 -11.26 11.03
C LEU A 161 7.59 -11.58 9.54
N ASP A 162 6.37 -11.65 9.03
CA ASP A 162 6.07 -11.88 7.61
C ASP A 162 7.02 -11.05 6.71
N ALA A 163 7.48 -11.65 5.62
CA ALA A 163 8.31 -11.08 4.55
C ALA A 163 8.12 -9.56 4.30
N ALA A 164 6.85 -9.15 4.30
CA ALA A 164 6.38 -7.78 4.06
C ALA A 164 6.94 -6.73 5.03
N TRP A 165 7.22 -7.07 6.29
CA TRP A 165 7.64 -6.08 7.30
C TRP A 165 9.09 -5.59 7.11
N GLY A 166 9.89 -6.25 6.25
CA GLY A 166 11.28 -5.89 5.97
C GLY A 166 11.45 -4.80 4.90
N ALA A 167 10.38 -4.39 4.22
CA ALA A 167 10.43 -3.43 3.12
C ALA A 167 10.77 -2.01 3.59
N ARG A 168 11.39 -1.24 2.70
CA ARG A 168 11.72 0.17 2.93
C ARG A 168 10.84 1.06 2.06
N HIS A 169 10.01 1.87 2.73
CA HIS A 169 9.03 2.73 2.09
C HIS A 169 9.50 4.19 2.05
N VAL A 170 9.13 4.92 0.99
CA VAL A 170 9.33 6.37 0.90
C VAL A 170 8.05 7.08 1.30
N CYS A 171 8.01 7.58 2.53
CA CYS A 171 6.84 8.22 3.11
C CYS A 171 6.97 9.74 3.20
N LYS A 172 5.84 10.43 3.33
CA LYS A 172 5.84 11.79 3.92
C LYS A 172 6.34 11.69 5.36
N ASN A 173 7.02 12.73 5.85
CA ASN A 173 7.35 12.80 7.27
C ASN A 173 6.05 12.92 8.08
N TYR A 174 5.70 11.86 8.81
CA TYR A 174 4.43 11.77 9.53
C TYR A 174 4.30 12.87 10.59
N GLY A 175 5.37 13.21 11.30
CA GLY A 175 5.35 14.26 12.32
C GLY A 175 5.10 15.65 11.72
N GLU A 176 5.64 15.93 10.54
CA GLU A 176 5.35 17.18 9.83
C GLU A 176 3.89 17.23 9.34
N VAL A 177 3.37 16.10 8.84
CA VAL A 177 1.97 15.99 8.42
C VAL A 177 1.02 16.21 9.60
N THR A 178 1.27 15.58 10.75
CA THR A 178 0.40 15.72 11.93
C THR A 178 0.44 17.12 12.51
N ASN A 179 1.63 17.74 12.59
CA ASN A 179 1.76 19.13 13.03
C ASN A 179 0.99 20.09 12.11
N TYR A 180 1.13 19.92 10.78
CA TYR A 180 0.36 20.69 9.81
C TYR A 180 -1.15 20.52 9.99
N LEU A 181 -1.63 19.28 10.16
CA LEU A 181 -3.06 19.01 10.37
C LEU A 181 -3.57 19.63 11.68
N GLN A 182 -2.77 19.58 12.74
CA GLN A 182 -3.09 20.22 14.01
C GLN A 182 -3.24 21.74 13.85
N ASP A 183 -2.34 22.40 13.13
CA ASP A 183 -2.45 23.83 12.84
C ASP A 183 -3.73 24.14 12.04
N GLN A 184 -4.06 23.33 11.03
CA GLN A 184 -5.31 23.48 10.26
C GLN A 184 -6.58 23.27 11.10
N ILE A 185 -6.54 22.39 12.10
CA ILE A 185 -7.65 22.22 13.06
C ILE A 185 -7.78 23.47 13.92
N ASN A 186 -6.67 23.98 14.46
CA ASN A 186 -6.66 25.20 15.29
C ASN A 186 -7.20 26.42 14.54
N ASP A 187 -6.89 26.52 13.25
CA ASP A 187 -7.37 27.60 12.37
C ASP A 187 -8.84 27.42 11.93
N GLY A 188 -9.49 26.30 12.29
CA GLY A 188 -10.85 25.96 11.86
C GLY A 188 -10.97 25.60 10.37
N ALA A 189 -9.83 25.39 9.68
CA ALA A 189 -9.78 25.07 8.26
C ALA A 189 -10.07 23.58 7.98
N ARG A 190 -9.86 22.71 8.97
CA ARG A 190 -10.03 21.26 8.80
C ARG A 190 -10.65 20.60 10.03
N VAL A 191 -11.43 19.56 9.79
CA VAL A 191 -11.94 18.62 10.81
C VAL A 191 -11.30 17.26 10.56
N VAL A 192 -10.91 16.57 11.64
CA VAL A 192 -10.43 15.19 11.63
C VAL A 192 -11.34 14.40 12.56
N LEU A 193 -11.88 13.29 12.06
CA LEU A 193 -12.75 12.41 12.85
C LEU A 193 -11.91 11.63 13.89
N PRO A 194 -12.45 11.35 15.08
CA PRO A 194 -11.82 10.41 16.00
C PRO A 194 -11.75 9.00 15.39
N ILE A 195 -10.86 8.15 15.92
CA ILE A 195 -10.63 6.80 15.38
C ILE A 195 -11.84 5.87 15.60
N ASP A 196 -12.61 6.14 16.65
CA ASP A 196 -13.76 5.37 17.10
C ASP A 196 -15.12 5.99 16.73
N ASP A 197 -15.14 6.96 15.81
CA ASP A 197 -16.36 7.55 15.23
C ASP A 197 -17.05 6.61 14.21
#